data_AF-A0AAE0AGE8-F1
#
_entry.id   AF-A0AAE0AGE8-F1
#
_cell.length_a   1.000
_cell.length_b   1.000
_cell.length_c   1.000
_cell.angle_alpha   90.00
_cell.angle_beta   90.00
_cell.angle_gamma   90.00
#
_symmetry.space_group_name_H-M   'P 1'
#
loop_
_entity.id
_entity.type
_entity.pdbx_description
1 polymer ?
#
loop_
_entity_poly.entity_id
_entity_poly.type
_entity_poly.pdbx_seq_one_letter_code
_entity_poly.pdbx_strand_id
1 'polypeptide(L)'
;MALHCLELADLGRRLIELAEVEMSAHMAYRAELVHSQPFKGVKITVSLHMTTHTAVLIETFTALGANVRWCPGSVFSTQDHVAATIALDSAAVFAWNGQTLREYWRCMERALDWGPDDDGGPDLILDDGGDLSLLIHEGKKAEEIYQENGKLPDPSSTNNAEFWVVLSIIKEGLKSDPKRREDAQTLMKALLLTNLEILDIGADNLPENPLILACKRRQLSVLEEIGRTKPEFYSQEDLKDGCTTFLRLACVKGDVEMVRTLVGLDSQLCLWEDKFSMIPLQMAVLHGHSVVIRELVFACPESLEKMTFLNETVFHLAAKNCQSDAFQVLLEETKKLNKQHLLEEEDHQGNTVLHITVSNQLIRVN
;
A
#
# COMPACT_ATOMS: atom_id res chain seq x y z
N MET A 1 18.88 23.28 -14.74
CA MET A 1 19.17 22.41 -15.89
C MET A 1 20.65 22.10 -15.82
N ALA A 2 21.02 20.84 -15.61
CA ALA A 2 22.41 20.38 -15.48
C ALA A 2 23.14 20.51 -16.83
N LEU A 3 23.54 21.74 -17.16
CA LEU A 3 24.10 22.12 -18.46
C LEU A 3 25.61 21.86 -18.57
N HIS A 4 26.26 21.32 -17.54
CA HIS A 4 27.71 21.08 -17.51
C HIS A 4 28.15 19.70 -18.05
N CYS A 5 27.22 18.81 -18.41
CA CYS A 5 27.52 17.38 -18.56
C CYS A 5 27.02 16.72 -19.85
N LEU A 6 26.65 17.44 -20.91
CA LEU A 6 26.25 16.78 -22.17
C LEU A 6 27.38 15.92 -22.78
N GLU A 7 28.64 16.32 -22.58
CA GLU A 7 29.82 15.51 -22.98
C GLU A 7 29.93 14.17 -22.21
N LEU A 8 29.25 14.04 -21.06
CA LEU A 8 29.21 12.80 -20.28
C LEU A 8 28.07 11.86 -20.70
N ALA A 9 27.12 12.34 -21.52
CA ALA A 9 25.95 11.55 -21.90
C ALA A 9 26.34 10.28 -22.67
N ASP A 10 27.36 10.34 -23.54
CA ASP A 10 27.85 9.16 -24.26
C ASP A 10 28.39 8.07 -23.32
N LEU A 11 29.03 8.46 -22.22
CA LEU A 11 29.49 7.53 -21.19
C LEU A 11 28.31 6.94 -20.42
N GLY A 12 27.35 7.78 -20.03
CA GLY A 12 26.15 7.34 -19.33
C GLY A 12 25.31 6.37 -20.17
N ARG A 13 25.13 6.64 -21.46
CA ARG A 13 24.44 5.75 -22.41
C ARG A 13 25.07 4.36 -22.45
N ARG A 14 26.40 4.26 -22.58
CA ARG A 14 27.10 2.95 -22.59
C ARG A 14 26.92 2.19 -21.28
N LEU A 15 26.90 2.88 -20.15
CA LEU A 15 26.70 2.25 -18.85
C LEU A 15 25.24 1.81 -18.63
N ILE A 16 24.27 2.58 -19.16
CA ILE A 16 22.86 2.19 -19.17
C ILE A 16 22.66 0.95 -20.03
N GLU A 17 23.24 0.88 -21.24
CA GLU A 17 23.18 -0.30 -22.11
C GLU A 17 23.74 -1.56 -21.41
N LEU A 18 24.81 -1.42 -20.61
CA LEU A 18 25.31 -2.53 -19.79
C LEU A 18 24.31 -2.92 -18.69
N ALA A 19 23.70 -1.94 -18.01
CA ALA A 19 22.68 -2.20 -17.00
C ALA A 19 21.43 -2.86 -17.60
N GLU A 20 21.03 -2.56 -18.84
CA GLU A 20 19.93 -3.24 -19.52
C GLU A 20 20.19 -4.74 -19.70
N VAL A 21 21.45 -5.13 -19.96
CA VAL A 21 21.85 -6.55 -20.02
C VAL A 21 21.71 -7.23 -18.66
N GLU A 22 22.12 -6.56 -17.59
CA GLU A 22 21.99 -7.06 -16.22
C GLU A 22 20.51 -7.14 -15.77
N MET A 23 19.68 -6.19 -16.23
CA MET A 23 18.25 -6.10 -15.96
C MET A 23 17.37 -6.83 -17.00
N SER A 24 17.83 -7.98 -17.50
CA SER A 24 17.18 -8.73 -18.59
C SER A 24 15.68 -9.03 -18.39
N ALA A 25 15.25 -9.34 -17.16
CA ALA A 25 13.84 -9.54 -16.84
C ALA A 25 13.01 -8.26 -17.02
N HIS A 26 13.56 -7.11 -16.65
CA HIS A 26 12.93 -5.81 -16.81
C HIS A 26 12.80 -5.43 -18.30
N MET A 27 13.82 -5.77 -19.10
CA MET A 27 13.80 -5.57 -20.55
C MET A 27 12.78 -6.46 -21.25
N ALA A 28 12.60 -7.70 -20.79
CA ALA A 28 11.55 -8.59 -21.30
C ALA A 28 10.15 -8.00 -21.05
N TYR A 29 9.90 -7.48 -19.85
CA TYR A 29 8.63 -6.82 -19.51
C TYR A 29 8.40 -5.55 -20.33
N ARG A 30 9.43 -4.72 -20.51
CA ARG A 30 9.36 -3.54 -21.39
C ARG A 30 8.95 -3.96 -22.80
N ALA A 31 9.57 -5.01 -23.36
CA ALA A 31 9.27 -5.51 -24.69
C ALA A 31 7.84 -6.05 -24.83
N GLU A 32 7.31 -6.69 -23.78
CA GLU A 32 5.94 -7.20 -23.76
C GLU A 32 4.90 -6.07 -23.76
N LEU A 33 5.11 -5.05 -22.93
CA LEU A 33 4.11 -4.00 -22.70
C LEU A 33 4.23 -2.78 -23.60
N VAL A 34 5.33 -2.63 -24.35
CA VAL A 34 5.53 -1.46 -25.22
C VAL A 34 4.38 -1.29 -26.23
N HIS A 35 3.75 -2.37 -26.68
CA HIS A 35 2.66 -2.28 -27.65
C HIS A 35 1.35 -1.76 -27.04
N SER A 36 1.09 -2.04 -25.76
CA SER A 36 -0.13 -1.61 -25.08
C SER A 36 -0.04 -0.19 -24.54
N GLN A 37 1.17 0.38 -24.40
CA GLN A 37 1.42 1.74 -23.91
C GLN A 37 0.61 2.05 -22.63
N PRO A 38 0.76 1.25 -21.56
CA PRO A 38 -0.11 1.31 -20.39
C PRO A 38 -0.04 2.64 -19.63
N PHE A 39 1.05 3.40 -19.80
CA PHE A 39 1.24 4.69 -19.15
C PHE A 39 1.03 5.87 -20.10
N LYS A 40 0.40 5.66 -21.26
CA LYS A 40 0.18 6.72 -22.24
C LYS A 40 -0.51 7.95 -21.62
N GLY A 41 0.20 9.07 -21.60
CA GLY A 41 -0.30 10.35 -21.08
C GLY A 41 -0.22 10.48 -19.56
N VAL A 42 0.24 9.45 -18.85
CA VAL A 42 0.43 9.48 -17.39
C VAL A 42 1.70 10.26 -17.04
N LYS A 43 1.59 11.18 -16.10
CA LYS A 43 2.69 12.00 -15.59
C LYS A 43 3.23 11.42 -14.31
N ILE A 44 4.50 11.03 -14.31
CA ILE A 44 5.16 10.39 -13.18
C ILE A 44 6.26 11.30 -12.66
N THR A 45 6.15 11.76 -11.41
CA THR A 45 7.28 12.39 -10.70
C THR A 45 7.99 11.34 -9.88
N VAL A 46 9.30 11.24 -10.01
CA VAL A 46 10.08 10.22 -9.32
C VAL A 46 11.21 10.84 -8.48
N SER A 47 11.36 10.31 -7.27
CA SER A 47 12.40 10.62 -6.29
C SER A 47 13.11 9.33 -5.87
N LEU A 48 14.09 8.87 -6.66
CA LEU A 48 15.02 7.80 -6.28
C LEU A 48 16.48 8.25 -6.48
N HIS A 49 17.42 7.43 -6.05
CA HIS A 49 18.84 7.60 -6.38
C HIS A 49 19.08 7.55 -7.91
N MET A 50 19.72 8.57 -8.48
CA MET A 50 19.98 8.64 -9.92
C MET A 50 21.22 7.80 -10.29
N THR A 51 20.98 6.53 -10.60
CA THR A 51 21.99 5.52 -10.98
C THR A 51 21.68 4.90 -12.34
N THR A 52 22.61 4.12 -12.91
CA THR A 52 22.41 3.41 -14.19
C THR A 52 21.15 2.52 -14.20
N HIS A 53 20.90 1.78 -13.12
CA HIS A 53 19.72 0.91 -13.01
C HIS A 53 18.42 1.73 -12.96
N THR A 54 18.47 2.85 -12.25
CA THR A 54 17.35 3.79 -12.18
C THR A 54 17.07 4.43 -13.53
N ALA A 55 18.11 4.72 -14.32
CA ALA A 55 17.95 5.20 -15.69
C ALA A 55 17.21 4.18 -16.58
N VAL A 56 17.52 2.88 -16.47
CA VAL A 56 16.75 1.83 -17.16
C VAL A 56 15.28 1.89 -16.75
N LEU A 57 14.97 2.08 -15.47
CA LEU A 57 13.58 2.22 -15.03
C LEU A 57 12.88 3.44 -15.65
N ILE A 58 13.54 4.60 -15.71
CA ILE A 58 12.99 5.83 -16.35
C ILE A 58 12.71 5.58 -17.83
N GLU A 59 13.65 4.95 -18.52
CA GLU A 59 13.52 4.62 -19.93
C GLU A 59 12.40 3.59 -20.17
N THR A 60 12.13 2.72 -19.20
CA THR A 60 10.96 1.84 -19.27
C THR A 60 9.66 2.63 -19.17
N PHE A 61 9.50 3.51 -18.18
CA PHE A 61 8.26 4.28 -18.05
C PHE A 61 7.98 5.14 -19.28
N THR A 62 9.01 5.82 -19.79
CA THR A 62 8.91 6.63 -21.01
C THR A 62 8.60 5.77 -22.24
N ALA A 63 9.27 4.61 -22.40
CA ALA A 63 8.96 3.67 -23.47
C ALA A 63 7.53 3.12 -23.39
N LEU A 64 6.96 2.99 -22.19
CA LEU A 64 5.57 2.56 -21.95
C LEU A 64 4.54 3.71 -22.06
N GLY A 65 4.97 4.91 -22.45
CA GLY A 65 4.11 6.05 -22.80
C GLY A 65 3.99 7.13 -21.72
N ALA A 66 4.71 7.01 -20.60
CA ALA A 66 4.67 7.98 -19.52
C ALA A 66 5.48 9.24 -19.83
N ASN A 67 5.01 10.38 -19.31
CA ASN A 67 5.83 11.57 -19.16
C ASN A 67 6.50 11.51 -17.78
N VAL A 68 7.81 11.72 -17.71
CA VAL A 68 8.56 11.57 -16.45
C VAL A 68 9.31 12.86 -16.07
N ARG A 69 9.23 13.23 -14.79
CA ARG A 69 10.09 14.24 -14.15
C ARG A 69 10.80 13.62 -12.96
N TRP A 70 12.05 14.02 -12.72
CA TRP A 70 12.92 13.34 -11.78
C TRP A 70 13.64 14.28 -10.81
N CYS A 71 13.67 13.91 -9.53
CA CYS A 71 14.50 14.51 -8.48
C CYS A 71 15.32 13.45 -7.72
N PRO A 72 16.40 13.83 -7.02
CA PRO A 72 17.26 12.88 -6.34
C PRO A 72 16.65 12.43 -5.00
N GLY A 73 16.89 11.17 -4.62
CA GLY A 73 16.57 10.64 -3.28
C GLY A 73 17.68 10.88 -2.23
N SER A 74 18.81 11.48 -2.61
CA SER A 74 19.86 11.94 -1.68
C SER A 74 20.84 12.88 -2.36
N VAL A 75 21.41 13.82 -1.59
CA VAL A 75 22.36 14.86 -2.03
C VAL A 75 23.65 14.34 -2.70
N PHE A 76 24.07 13.10 -2.44
CA PHE A 76 25.30 12.50 -2.99
C PHE A 76 25.08 11.31 -3.92
N SER A 77 23.82 10.94 -4.16
CA SER A 77 23.49 9.69 -4.85
C SER A 77 23.48 9.79 -6.38
N THR A 78 23.59 11.01 -6.91
CA THR A 78 23.46 11.25 -8.34
C THR A 78 24.74 10.88 -9.07
N GLN A 79 24.63 10.02 -10.06
CA GLN A 79 25.67 9.80 -11.06
C GLN A 79 25.46 10.81 -12.20
N ASP A 80 26.26 11.88 -12.25
CA ASP A 80 26.03 13.02 -13.15
C ASP A 80 26.00 12.64 -14.65
N HIS A 81 26.78 11.65 -15.06
CA HIS A 81 26.78 11.12 -16.42
C HIS A 81 25.46 10.41 -16.78
N VAL A 82 24.86 9.69 -15.83
CA VAL A 82 23.54 9.09 -15.98
C VAL A 82 22.46 10.17 -16.03
N ALA A 83 22.51 11.12 -15.10
CA ALA A 83 21.56 12.23 -15.04
C ALA A 83 21.55 13.03 -16.35
N ALA A 84 22.73 13.30 -16.92
CA ALA A 84 22.87 14.00 -18.20
C ALA A 84 22.27 13.21 -19.38
N THR A 85 22.45 11.88 -19.39
CA THR A 85 21.90 11.01 -20.44
C THR A 85 20.37 11.03 -20.42
N ILE A 86 19.78 10.83 -19.25
CA ILE A 86 18.32 10.84 -19.09
C ILE A 86 17.73 12.22 -19.38
N ALA A 87 18.42 13.29 -18.97
CA ALA A 87 17.99 14.66 -19.26
C ALA A 87 17.96 14.99 -20.76
N LEU A 88 18.80 14.33 -21.55
CA LEU A 88 18.89 14.53 -23.00
C LEU A 88 17.81 13.75 -23.75
N ASP A 89 17.61 12.48 -23.37
CA ASP A 89 16.89 11.53 -24.21
C ASP A 89 15.49 11.15 -23.70
N SER A 90 15.22 11.25 -22.38
CA SER A 90 14.10 10.53 -21.78
C SER A 90 13.18 11.36 -20.89
N ALA A 91 13.72 12.14 -19.96
CA ALA A 91 12.93 12.76 -18.89
C ALA A 91 13.50 14.10 -18.44
N ALA A 92 12.67 14.95 -17.82
CA ALA A 92 13.19 16.16 -17.18
C ALA A 92 13.88 15.80 -15.86
N VAL A 93 15.18 16.07 -15.75
CA VAL A 93 15.99 15.73 -14.57
C VAL A 93 16.41 16.98 -13.80
N PHE A 94 16.18 16.96 -12.49
CA PHE A 94 16.58 18.00 -11.55
C PHE A 94 17.52 17.39 -10.50
N ALA A 95 18.70 16.93 -10.90
CA ALA A 95 19.64 16.30 -9.99
C ALA A 95 21.09 16.56 -10.41
N TRP A 96 21.99 16.65 -9.44
CA TRP A 96 23.44 16.58 -9.63
C TRP A 96 24.09 16.07 -8.34
N ASN A 97 25.33 15.61 -8.41
CA ASN A 97 26.07 15.15 -7.24
C ASN A 97 26.53 16.33 -6.38
N GLY A 98 26.46 16.19 -5.05
CA GLY A 98 26.98 17.19 -4.10
C GLY A 98 26.07 18.40 -3.92
N GLN A 99 24.76 18.20 -4.00
CA GLN A 99 23.77 19.25 -3.75
C GLN A 99 23.84 19.77 -2.30
N THR A 100 23.58 21.06 -2.12
CA THR A 100 23.19 21.58 -0.81
C THR A 100 21.78 21.12 -0.47
N LEU A 101 21.42 21.09 0.82
CA LEU A 101 20.05 20.75 1.27
C LEU A 101 19.00 21.65 0.59
N ARG A 102 19.29 22.94 0.40
CA ARG A 102 18.35 23.85 -0.27
C ARG A 102 18.15 23.49 -1.74
N GLU A 103 19.22 23.12 -2.44
CA GLU A 103 19.13 22.70 -3.84
C GLU A 103 18.38 21.37 -3.98
N TYR A 104 18.61 20.42 -3.07
CA TYR A 104 17.91 19.14 -3.00
C TYR A 104 16.38 19.31 -2.93
N TRP A 105 15.91 20.03 -1.92
CA TRP A 105 14.46 20.28 -1.76
C TRP A 105 13.89 21.15 -2.89
N ARG A 106 14.68 22.07 -3.45
CA ARG A 106 14.25 22.86 -4.62
C ARG A 106 14.11 22.01 -5.86
N CYS A 107 14.96 20.99 -6.04
CA CYS A 107 14.84 20.04 -7.14
C CYS A 107 13.56 19.22 -7.06
N MET A 108 13.17 18.77 -5.86
CA MET A 108 11.89 18.11 -5.63
C MET A 108 10.71 19.00 -6.00
N GLU A 109 10.71 20.26 -5.55
CA GLU A 109 9.66 21.21 -5.91
C GLU A 109 9.55 21.37 -7.44
N ARG A 110 10.69 21.41 -8.16
CA ARG A 110 10.70 21.54 -9.62
C ARG A 110 10.27 20.26 -10.35
N ALA A 111 10.52 19.10 -9.75
CA ALA A 111 10.06 17.82 -10.27
C ALA A 111 8.53 17.64 -10.10
N LEU A 112 7.93 18.23 -9.06
CA LEU A 112 6.48 18.29 -8.87
C LEU A 112 5.79 19.36 -9.73
N ASP A 113 6.52 20.39 -10.16
CA ASP A 113 5.98 21.49 -10.97
C ASP A 113 5.83 21.07 -12.44
N TRP A 114 4.66 20.51 -12.79
CA TRP A 114 4.29 20.13 -14.15
C TRP A 114 3.76 21.29 -15.01
N GLY A 115 3.62 22.48 -14.43
CA GLY A 115 3.08 23.65 -15.11
C GLY A 115 1.55 23.63 -15.28
N PRO A 116 0.98 24.74 -15.77
CA PRO A 116 -0.48 24.93 -15.85
C PRO A 116 -1.12 24.34 -17.12
N ASP A 117 -0.33 23.97 -18.12
CA ASP A 117 -0.83 23.74 -19.48
C ASP A 117 -1.48 22.36 -19.71
N ASP A 118 -1.56 21.50 -18.68
CA ASP A 118 -2.08 20.12 -18.80
C ASP A 118 -2.86 19.65 -17.55
N ASP A 119 -3.79 20.43 -16.98
CA ASP A 119 -4.59 20.04 -15.79
C ASP A 119 -3.78 19.72 -14.50
N GLY A 120 -2.53 20.22 -14.41
CA GLY A 120 -1.65 20.01 -13.25
C GLY A 120 -0.87 18.68 -13.30
N GLY A 121 -0.40 18.20 -12.15
CA GLY A 121 0.36 16.94 -12.03
C GLY A 121 1.20 16.89 -10.75
N PRO A 122 1.83 15.76 -10.42
CA PRO A 122 1.86 14.48 -11.15
C PRO A 122 0.60 13.61 -10.98
N ASP A 123 0.41 12.64 -11.89
CA ASP A 123 -0.57 11.54 -11.74
C ASP A 123 -0.07 10.44 -10.82
N LEU A 124 1.24 10.17 -10.88
CA LEU A 124 1.89 9.10 -10.16
C LEU A 124 3.18 9.63 -9.51
N ILE A 125 3.46 9.19 -8.29
CA ILE A 125 4.73 9.47 -7.61
C ILE A 125 5.46 8.17 -7.31
N LEU A 126 6.77 8.13 -7.52
CA LEU A 126 7.62 7.02 -7.09
C LEU A 126 8.68 7.59 -6.15
N ASP A 127 8.74 7.16 -4.89
CA ASP A 127 9.47 7.87 -3.83
C ASP A 127 10.27 6.90 -2.96
N ASP A 128 11.54 7.21 -2.74
CA ASP A 128 12.46 6.49 -1.85
C ASP A 128 12.91 7.45 -0.76
N GLY A 129 12.67 7.05 0.50
CA GLY A 129 12.86 7.91 1.68
C GLY A 129 11.63 8.72 2.10
N GLY A 130 10.68 8.99 1.18
CA GLY A 130 9.40 9.63 1.52
C GLY A 130 9.43 11.17 1.54
N ASP A 131 10.53 11.79 1.13
CA ASP A 131 10.71 13.25 1.15
C ASP A 131 9.77 13.98 0.20
N LEU A 132 9.55 13.40 -1.00
CA LEU A 132 8.64 13.98 -1.98
C LEU A 132 7.20 13.95 -1.45
N SER A 133 6.81 12.84 -0.84
CA SER A 133 5.54 12.65 -0.16
C SER A 133 5.36 13.62 1.01
N LEU A 134 6.41 13.81 1.82
CA LEU A 134 6.42 14.77 2.93
C LEU A 134 6.21 16.20 2.42
N LEU A 135 6.90 16.60 1.36
CA LEU A 135 6.78 17.94 0.79
C LEU A 135 5.33 18.22 0.34
N ILE A 136 4.66 17.24 -0.25
CA ILE A 136 3.25 17.38 -0.66
C ILE A 136 2.35 17.51 0.55
N HIS A 137 2.45 16.60 1.52
CA HIS A 137 1.60 16.61 2.72
C HIS A 137 1.76 17.89 3.55
N GLU A 138 2.99 18.29 3.84
CA GLU A 138 3.25 19.52 4.61
C GLU A 138 2.88 20.77 3.82
N GLY A 139 3.04 20.72 2.50
CA GLY A 139 2.55 21.74 1.60
C GLY A 139 1.05 21.96 1.68
N LYS A 140 0.27 20.88 1.58
CA LYS A 140 -1.19 20.97 1.68
C LYS A 140 -1.63 21.52 3.04
N LYS A 141 -1.08 21.00 4.14
CA LYS A 141 -1.39 21.51 5.49
C LYS A 141 -1.16 23.01 5.57
N ALA A 142 -0.06 23.49 4.99
CA ALA A 142 0.25 24.90 4.94
C ALA A 142 -0.71 25.70 4.04
N GLU A 143 -1.13 25.14 2.90
CA GLU A 143 -2.15 25.73 2.02
C GLU A 143 -3.50 25.86 2.74
N GLU A 144 -3.95 24.84 3.45
CA GLU A 144 -5.20 24.85 4.23
C GLU A 144 -5.17 25.94 5.30
N ILE A 145 -4.10 25.98 6.11
CA ILE A 145 -3.90 27.02 7.13
C ILE A 145 -3.88 28.41 6.48
N TYR A 146 -3.20 28.55 5.34
CA TYR A 146 -3.13 29.81 4.61
C TYR A 146 -4.49 30.24 4.06
N GLN A 147 -5.32 29.31 3.57
CA GLN A 147 -6.68 29.60 3.11
C GLN A 147 -7.62 29.98 4.25
N GLU A 148 -7.49 29.32 5.41
CA GLU A 148 -8.34 29.60 6.58
C GLU A 148 -8.07 30.96 7.22
N ASN A 149 -6.79 31.34 7.37
CA ASN A 149 -6.42 32.51 8.19
C ASN A 149 -5.25 33.34 7.64
N GLY A 150 -4.79 33.06 6.41
CA GLY A 150 -3.72 33.82 5.75
C GLY A 150 -2.32 33.61 6.34
N LYS A 151 -2.15 32.67 7.28
CA LYS A 151 -0.87 32.44 7.95
C LYS A 151 0.07 31.60 7.07
N LEU A 152 1.27 32.13 6.85
CA LEU A 152 2.33 31.40 6.19
C LEU A 152 3.12 30.53 7.19
N PRO A 153 3.74 29.43 6.73
CA PRO A 153 4.70 28.67 7.53
C PRO A 153 5.82 29.56 8.07
N ASP A 154 6.24 29.28 9.31
CA ASP A 154 7.39 29.91 9.94
C ASP A 154 8.53 28.91 10.08
N PRO A 155 9.60 29.01 9.27
CA PRO A 155 10.77 28.15 9.40
C PRO A 155 11.37 28.16 10.82
N SER A 156 11.19 29.24 11.58
CA SER A 156 11.69 29.35 12.95
C SER A 156 10.92 28.49 13.97
N SER A 157 9.82 27.85 13.55
CA SER A 157 9.02 26.97 14.42
C SER A 157 9.66 25.60 14.63
N THR A 158 10.76 25.29 13.95
CA THR A 158 11.49 24.02 14.07
C THR A 158 12.95 24.26 14.42
N ASN A 159 13.53 23.33 15.18
CA ASN A 159 14.97 23.28 15.46
C ASN A 159 15.71 22.36 14.47
N ASN A 160 14.99 21.68 13.57
CA ASN A 160 15.60 20.83 12.54
C ASN A 160 16.01 21.69 11.34
N ALA A 161 17.31 21.68 11.00
CA ALA A 161 17.88 22.49 9.94
C ALA A 161 17.33 22.15 8.54
N GLU A 162 17.00 20.89 8.30
CA GLU A 162 16.41 20.45 7.04
C GLU A 162 14.93 20.82 6.95
N PHE A 163 14.16 20.57 8.01
CA PHE A 163 12.76 20.96 8.03
C PHE A 163 12.57 22.49 7.97
N TRP A 164 13.55 23.26 8.47
CA TRP A 164 13.61 24.70 8.27
C TRP A 164 13.64 25.08 6.77
N VAL A 165 14.42 24.34 5.97
CA VAL A 165 14.50 24.52 4.50
C VAL A 165 13.18 24.14 3.85
N VAL A 166 12.58 23.01 4.26
CA VAL A 166 11.26 22.56 3.78
C VAL A 166 10.20 23.65 3.99
N LEU A 167 10.05 24.15 5.22
CA LEU A 167 9.09 25.21 5.54
C LEU A 167 9.37 26.50 4.77
N SER A 168 10.64 26.81 4.52
CA SER A 168 11.04 27.97 3.72
C SER A 168 10.60 27.83 2.27
N ILE A 169 10.77 26.66 1.67
CA ILE A 169 10.31 26.36 0.31
C ILE A 169 8.80 26.39 0.22
N ILE A 170 8.09 25.80 1.18
CA ILE A 170 6.61 25.85 1.22
C ILE A 170 6.13 27.30 1.31
N LYS A 171 6.73 28.10 2.19
CA LYS A 171 6.43 29.53 2.34
C LYS A 171 6.67 30.32 1.06
N GLU A 172 7.77 30.05 0.36
CA GLU A 172 8.09 30.67 -0.94
C GLU A 172 7.06 30.26 -2.00
N GLY A 173 6.73 28.96 -2.09
CA GLY A 173 5.75 28.41 -3.03
C GLY A 173 4.35 29.01 -2.84
N LEU A 174 3.88 29.12 -1.59
CA LEU A 174 2.58 29.73 -1.26
C LEU A 174 2.46 31.19 -1.69
N LYS A 175 3.57 31.93 -1.70
CA LYS A 175 3.58 33.33 -2.17
C LYS A 175 3.47 33.42 -3.69
N SER A 176 4.02 32.45 -4.41
CA SER A 176 3.93 32.40 -5.87
C SER A 176 2.59 31.86 -6.36
N ASP A 177 2.10 30.79 -5.73
CA ASP A 177 0.88 30.08 -6.12
C ASP A 177 0.23 29.43 -4.89
N PRO A 178 -0.85 30.03 -4.35
CA PRO A 178 -1.50 29.57 -3.12
C PRO A 178 -2.32 28.27 -3.24
N LYS A 179 -2.47 27.71 -4.46
CA LYS A 179 -3.25 26.47 -4.71
C LYS A 179 -2.43 25.37 -5.38
N ARG A 180 -1.11 25.56 -5.48
CA ARG A 180 -0.19 24.72 -6.24
C ARG A 180 -0.29 23.22 -5.94
N ARG A 181 -0.62 22.82 -4.71
CA ARG A 181 -0.58 21.41 -4.26
C ARG A 181 -1.96 20.80 -4.01
N GLU A 182 -3.02 21.56 -4.27
CA GLU A 182 -4.40 21.05 -4.30
C GLU A 182 -4.56 19.99 -5.40
N ASP A 183 -3.87 20.16 -6.53
CA ASP A 183 -3.90 19.22 -7.67
C ASP A 183 -3.08 17.95 -7.41
N ALA A 184 -1.88 18.09 -6.83
CA ALA A 184 -0.95 16.97 -6.56
C ALA A 184 -1.50 15.95 -5.53
N GLN A 185 -2.33 16.39 -4.58
CA GLN A 185 -2.86 15.52 -3.52
C GLN A 185 -4.03 14.64 -3.99
N THR A 186 -4.78 15.08 -5.01
CA THR A 186 -5.88 14.31 -5.60
C THR A 186 -5.37 12.99 -6.21
N LEU A 187 -4.09 12.97 -6.62
CA LEU A 187 -3.42 11.83 -7.27
C LEU A 187 -2.47 11.05 -6.35
N MET A 188 -2.11 11.61 -5.18
CA MET A 188 -1.36 10.92 -4.11
C MET A 188 -2.08 9.65 -3.58
N LYS A 189 -3.38 9.51 -3.88
CA LYS A 189 -4.23 8.39 -3.46
C LYS A 189 -3.86 7.03 -4.08
N ALA A 190 -2.91 6.98 -5.03
CA ALA A 190 -2.55 5.73 -5.73
C ALA A 190 -1.15 5.17 -5.41
N LEU A 191 -0.23 5.92 -4.76
CA LEU A 191 1.20 5.57 -4.86
C LEU A 191 2.07 5.68 -3.60
N LEU A 192 1.47 5.71 -2.42
CA LEU A 192 2.14 5.21 -1.19
C LEU A 192 2.47 3.69 -1.26
N LEU A 193 2.30 3.07 -2.43
CA LEU A 193 2.35 1.64 -2.70
C LEU A 193 3.71 1.10 -3.13
N THR A 194 4.82 1.82 -3.03
CA THR A 194 6.09 1.29 -3.57
C THR A 194 7.32 1.68 -2.78
N ASN A 195 7.27 1.56 -1.45
CA ASN A 195 8.51 1.29 -0.74
C ASN A 195 8.83 -0.23 -0.85
N LEU A 196 9.64 -0.52 -1.88
CA LEU A 196 10.70 -1.55 -1.95
C LEU A 196 10.42 -3.02 -2.31
N GLU A 197 9.29 -3.39 -2.96
CA GLU A 197 9.15 -4.76 -3.54
C GLU A 197 8.52 -4.83 -4.96
N ILE A 198 8.08 -3.73 -5.58
CA ILE A 198 7.43 -3.79 -6.93
C ILE A 198 8.45 -3.71 -8.08
N LEU A 199 9.73 -3.46 -7.80
CA LEU A 199 10.80 -3.38 -8.82
C LEU A 199 11.67 -4.63 -8.91
N ASP A 200 11.41 -5.63 -8.08
CA ASP A 200 11.83 -6.98 -8.36
C ASP A 200 10.55 -7.83 -8.41
N ILE A 201 10.49 -8.73 -9.39
CA ILE A 201 9.39 -9.67 -9.64
C ILE A 201 8.23 -9.14 -10.53
N GLY A 202 8.13 -9.72 -11.73
CA GLY A 202 7.15 -9.41 -12.77
C GLY A 202 5.69 -9.65 -12.39
N ALA A 203 4.78 -9.12 -13.21
CA ALA A 203 3.33 -9.21 -13.05
C ALA A 203 2.77 -10.65 -12.99
N ASP A 204 3.57 -11.66 -13.36
CA ASP A 204 3.22 -13.08 -13.22
C ASP A 204 3.71 -13.72 -11.91
N ASN A 205 4.43 -12.97 -11.07
CA ASN A 205 4.97 -13.42 -9.78
C ASN A 205 4.83 -12.35 -8.67
N LEU A 206 3.83 -11.46 -8.71
CA LEU A 206 3.48 -10.66 -7.52
C LEU A 206 3.24 -11.63 -6.35
N PRO A 207 4.05 -11.62 -5.28
CA PRO A 207 3.84 -12.58 -4.21
C PRO A 207 2.57 -12.26 -3.44
N GLU A 208 2.06 -11.02 -3.42
CA GLU A 208 0.89 -10.64 -2.61
C GLU A 208 0.14 -9.46 -3.23
N ASN A 209 -1.18 -9.41 -3.07
CA ASN A 209 -1.98 -8.23 -3.43
C ASN A 209 -1.46 -6.97 -2.68
N PRO A 210 -1.22 -5.81 -3.33
CA PRO A 210 -0.67 -4.61 -2.68
C PRO A 210 -1.47 -4.13 -1.46
N LEU A 211 -2.77 -4.38 -1.43
CA LEU A 211 -3.63 -4.11 -0.28
C LEU A 211 -3.36 -5.08 0.88
N ILE A 212 -3.02 -6.33 0.60
CA ILE A 212 -2.64 -7.34 1.60
C ILE A 212 -1.32 -6.93 2.25
N LEU A 213 -0.39 -6.38 1.48
CA LEU A 213 0.85 -5.82 2.00
C LEU A 213 0.58 -4.59 2.91
N ALA A 214 -0.34 -3.71 2.54
CA ALA A 214 -0.77 -2.59 3.38
C ALA A 214 -1.42 -3.06 4.70
N CYS A 215 -2.26 -4.11 4.65
CA CYS A 215 -2.79 -4.77 5.84
C CYS A 215 -1.68 -5.40 6.69
N LYS A 216 -0.69 -6.06 6.06
CA LYS A 216 0.44 -6.63 6.78
C LYS A 216 1.26 -5.56 7.52
N ARG A 217 1.35 -4.36 6.95
CA ARG A 217 2.03 -3.18 7.50
C ARG A 217 1.13 -2.31 8.39
N ARG A 218 -0.12 -2.72 8.63
CA ARG A 218 -1.08 -2.09 9.57
C ARG A 218 -1.44 -0.63 9.21
N GLN A 219 -1.49 -0.31 7.92
CA GLN A 219 -1.78 1.03 7.43
C GLN A 219 -3.30 1.25 7.27
N LEU A 220 -3.99 1.48 8.39
CA LEU A 220 -5.46 1.61 8.45
C LEU A 220 -6.00 2.80 7.65
N SER A 221 -5.29 3.92 7.62
CA SER A 221 -5.67 5.13 6.86
C SER A 221 -5.73 4.90 5.35
N VAL A 222 -4.85 4.04 4.83
CA VAL A 222 -4.80 3.68 3.41
C VAL A 222 -6.00 2.80 3.06
N LEU A 223 -6.36 1.87 3.94
CA LEU A 223 -7.52 1.01 3.74
C LEU A 223 -8.80 1.81 3.71
N GLU A 224 -9.07 2.67 4.70
CA GLU A 224 -10.32 3.46 4.76
C GLU A 224 -10.58 4.29 3.49
N GLU A 225 -9.53 4.88 2.92
CA GLU A 225 -9.66 5.73 1.75
C GLU A 225 -9.84 4.93 0.45
N ILE A 226 -9.22 3.74 0.34
CA ILE A 226 -9.45 2.83 -0.79
C ILE A 226 -10.90 2.33 -0.77
N GLY A 227 -11.46 2.08 0.40
CA GLY A 227 -12.86 1.69 0.53
C GLY A 227 -13.86 2.76 0.12
N ARG A 228 -13.52 4.03 0.34
CA ARG A 228 -14.32 5.16 -0.13
C ARG A 228 -14.24 5.35 -1.65
N THR A 229 -13.09 5.06 -2.24
CA THR A 229 -12.83 5.37 -3.66
C THR A 229 -13.16 4.20 -4.59
N LYS A 230 -12.90 2.96 -4.17
CA LYS A 230 -13.16 1.74 -4.95
C LYS A 230 -13.50 0.54 -4.04
N PRO A 231 -14.77 0.38 -3.62
CA PRO A 231 -15.19 -0.71 -2.74
C PRO A 231 -15.02 -2.10 -3.37
N GLU A 232 -15.03 -2.21 -4.72
CA GLU A 232 -14.80 -3.48 -5.42
C GLU A 232 -13.43 -4.14 -5.14
N PHE A 233 -12.46 -3.38 -4.64
CA PHE A 233 -11.12 -3.89 -4.35
C PHE A 233 -11.07 -4.79 -3.11
N TYR A 234 -12.01 -4.67 -2.15
CA TYR A 234 -12.03 -5.55 -0.98
C TYR A 234 -12.51 -6.97 -1.26
N SER A 235 -13.20 -7.14 -2.37
CA SER A 235 -13.64 -8.45 -2.87
C SER A 235 -12.58 -9.14 -3.72
N GLN A 236 -11.36 -8.61 -3.78
CA GLN A 236 -10.26 -9.26 -4.48
C GLN A 236 -9.50 -10.21 -3.55
N GLU A 237 -9.23 -11.41 -4.06
CA GLU A 237 -8.41 -12.42 -3.36
C GLU A 237 -6.92 -12.14 -3.55
N ASP A 238 -6.09 -12.73 -2.69
CA ASP A 238 -4.65 -12.75 -2.91
C ASP A 238 -4.30 -13.49 -4.20
N LEU A 239 -3.44 -12.89 -5.02
CA LEU A 239 -3.03 -13.42 -6.32
C LEU A 239 -2.19 -14.71 -6.18
N LYS A 240 -1.54 -14.91 -5.03
CA LYS A 240 -0.65 -16.07 -4.78
C LYS A 240 -1.37 -17.35 -4.37
N ASP A 241 -2.43 -17.22 -3.57
CA ASP A 241 -3.14 -18.37 -3.00
C ASP A 241 -4.55 -18.51 -3.60
N GLY A 242 -5.14 -17.40 -4.07
CA GLY A 242 -6.55 -17.26 -4.42
C GLY A 242 -7.50 -17.69 -3.29
N CYS A 243 -7.09 -17.51 -2.03
CA CYS A 243 -7.87 -17.89 -0.85
C CYS A 243 -7.88 -16.78 0.22
N THR A 244 -6.84 -15.96 0.28
CA THR A 244 -6.64 -14.99 1.36
C THR A 244 -7.37 -13.69 1.05
N THR A 245 -8.43 -13.39 1.81
CA THR A 245 -9.14 -12.10 1.80
C THR A 245 -8.61 -11.20 2.93
N PHE A 246 -8.72 -9.87 2.78
CA PHE A 246 -8.30 -8.89 3.81
C PHE A 246 -8.84 -9.19 5.20
N LEU A 247 -10.14 -9.48 5.28
CA LEU A 247 -10.81 -9.78 6.55
C LEU A 247 -10.23 -11.05 7.19
N ARG A 248 -9.90 -12.08 6.39
CA ARG A 248 -9.26 -13.30 6.91
C ARG A 248 -7.89 -13.03 7.48
N LEU A 249 -7.05 -12.25 6.81
CA LEU A 249 -5.71 -11.92 7.33
C LEU A 249 -5.80 -11.18 8.67
N ALA A 250 -6.73 -10.22 8.79
CA ALA A 250 -6.98 -9.53 10.04
C ALA A 250 -7.46 -10.49 11.14
N CYS A 251 -8.31 -11.47 10.78
CA CYS A 251 -8.77 -12.52 11.69
C CYS A 251 -7.65 -13.45 12.14
N VAL A 252 -6.75 -13.88 11.24
CA VAL A 252 -5.60 -14.74 11.56
C VAL A 252 -4.63 -14.02 12.50
N LYS A 253 -4.40 -12.72 12.27
CA LYS A 253 -3.51 -11.89 13.10
C LYS A 253 -4.13 -11.43 14.42
N GLY A 254 -5.46 -11.45 14.55
CA GLY A 254 -6.18 -10.93 15.70
C GLY A 254 -6.28 -9.40 15.73
N ASP A 255 -6.23 -8.72 14.58
CA ASP A 255 -6.21 -7.25 14.52
C ASP A 255 -7.64 -6.66 14.60
N VAL A 256 -8.07 -6.36 15.82
CA VAL A 256 -9.43 -5.91 16.13
C VAL A 256 -9.82 -4.61 15.41
N GLU A 257 -8.90 -3.63 15.35
CA GLU A 257 -9.18 -2.35 14.70
C GLU A 257 -9.40 -2.53 13.20
N MET A 258 -8.56 -3.34 12.56
CA MET A 258 -8.68 -3.66 11.14
C MET A 258 -9.97 -4.42 10.83
N VAL A 259 -10.35 -5.38 11.69
CA VAL A 259 -11.63 -6.10 11.54
C VAL A 259 -12.81 -5.13 11.64
N ARG A 260 -12.82 -4.22 12.63
CA ARG A 260 -13.90 -3.23 12.78
C ARG A 260 -14.02 -2.33 11.56
N THR A 261 -12.90 -1.83 11.04
CA THR A 261 -12.90 -0.97 9.86
C THR A 261 -13.43 -1.72 8.64
N LEU A 262 -12.94 -2.93 8.37
CA LEU A 262 -13.35 -3.72 7.19
C LEU A 262 -14.82 -4.15 7.25
N VAL A 263 -15.26 -4.59 8.41
CA VAL A 263 -16.66 -5.01 8.63
C VAL A 263 -17.62 -3.82 8.59
N GLY A 264 -17.17 -2.64 9.04
CA GLY A 264 -17.93 -1.40 8.92
C GLY A 264 -18.06 -0.90 7.47
N LEU A 265 -17.15 -1.31 6.59
CA LEU A 265 -17.19 -0.98 5.15
C LEU A 265 -18.12 -1.92 4.39
N ASP A 266 -18.00 -3.22 4.61
CA ASP A 266 -18.89 -4.21 4.01
C ASP A 266 -19.07 -5.43 4.93
N SER A 267 -20.31 -5.62 5.39
CA SER A 267 -20.68 -6.75 6.26
C SER A 267 -20.77 -8.08 5.51
N GLN A 268 -20.93 -8.07 4.18
CA GLN A 268 -21.00 -9.28 3.36
C GLN A 268 -19.67 -10.03 3.29
N LEU A 269 -18.55 -9.34 3.53
CA LEU A 269 -17.21 -9.95 3.62
C LEU A 269 -17.13 -11.03 4.70
N CYS A 270 -17.98 -10.95 5.75
CA CYS A 270 -18.02 -11.94 6.83
C CYS A 270 -18.51 -13.33 6.38
N LEU A 271 -19.28 -13.38 5.28
CA LEU A 271 -19.89 -14.62 4.76
C LEU A 271 -19.12 -15.22 3.59
N TRP A 272 -18.03 -14.57 3.16
CA TRP A 272 -17.29 -15.03 2.00
C TRP A 272 -16.50 -16.30 2.35
N GLU A 273 -16.65 -17.32 1.51
CA GLU A 273 -16.04 -18.64 1.65
C GLU A 273 -14.77 -18.72 0.79
N ASP A 274 -13.74 -19.46 1.23
CA ASP A 274 -12.53 -19.69 0.43
C ASP A 274 -12.67 -20.98 -0.39
N LYS A 275 -11.59 -21.37 -1.07
CA LYS A 275 -11.50 -22.65 -1.77
C LYS A 275 -11.68 -23.87 -0.86
N PHE A 276 -11.59 -23.70 0.47
CA PHE A 276 -11.83 -24.73 1.49
C PHE A 276 -13.20 -24.58 2.16
N SER A 277 -14.08 -23.72 1.65
CA SER A 277 -15.39 -23.39 2.23
C SER A 277 -15.31 -22.83 3.66
N MET A 278 -14.20 -22.18 4.00
CA MET A 278 -13.97 -21.56 5.30
C MET A 278 -14.31 -20.07 5.28
N ILE A 279 -15.01 -19.60 6.31
CA ILE A 279 -15.34 -18.18 6.48
C ILE A 279 -14.39 -17.49 7.48
N PRO A 280 -14.27 -16.14 7.46
CA PRO A 280 -13.40 -15.40 8.38
C PRO A 280 -13.63 -15.70 9.87
N LEU A 281 -14.88 -15.91 10.30
CA LEU A 281 -15.19 -16.29 11.69
C LEU A 281 -14.50 -17.59 12.09
N GLN A 282 -14.55 -18.61 11.24
CA GLN A 282 -13.93 -19.91 11.50
C GLN A 282 -12.41 -19.79 11.62
N MET A 283 -11.77 -18.87 10.86
CA MET A 283 -10.34 -18.57 11.00
C MET A 283 -10.02 -17.89 12.33
N ALA A 284 -10.83 -16.92 12.75
CA ALA A 284 -10.67 -16.28 14.07
C ALA A 284 -10.80 -17.30 15.22
N VAL A 285 -11.73 -18.26 15.08
CA VAL A 285 -11.93 -19.36 16.01
C VAL A 285 -10.74 -20.32 16.02
N LEU A 286 -10.24 -20.71 14.85
CA LEU A 286 -9.06 -21.59 14.71
C LEU A 286 -7.84 -21.05 15.48
N HIS A 287 -7.65 -19.73 15.43
CA HIS A 287 -6.52 -19.03 16.06
C HIS A 287 -6.80 -18.50 17.46
N GLY A 288 -8.03 -18.66 17.99
CA GLY A 288 -8.34 -18.32 19.39
C GLY A 288 -8.55 -16.82 19.66
N HIS A 289 -8.80 -15.99 18.64
CA HIS A 289 -8.90 -14.53 18.80
C HIS A 289 -10.28 -14.10 19.34
N SER A 290 -10.47 -14.26 20.64
CA SER A 290 -11.74 -14.04 21.35
C SER A 290 -12.40 -12.67 21.11
N VAL A 291 -11.62 -11.59 21.04
CA VAL A 291 -12.15 -10.24 20.77
C VAL A 291 -12.61 -10.10 19.33
N VAL A 292 -11.85 -10.61 18.36
CA VAL A 292 -12.23 -10.60 16.94
C VAL A 292 -13.50 -11.41 16.70
N ILE A 293 -13.65 -12.56 17.37
CA ILE A 293 -14.87 -13.38 17.32
C ILE A 293 -16.09 -12.56 17.74
N ARG A 294 -16.01 -11.79 18.83
CA ARG A 294 -17.12 -10.93 19.27
C ARG A 294 -17.50 -9.89 18.23
N GLU A 295 -16.51 -9.23 17.62
CA GLU A 295 -16.76 -8.21 16.59
C GLU A 295 -17.42 -8.81 15.34
N LEU A 296 -16.95 -9.97 14.87
CA LEU A 296 -17.52 -10.65 13.71
C LEU A 296 -18.94 -11.16 13.97
N VAL A 297 -19.19 -11.75 15.14
CA VAL A 297 -20.53 -12.25 15.52
C VAL A 297 -21.50 -11.09 15.70
N PHE A 298 -21.04 -9.96 16.26
CA PHE A 298 -21.85 -8.75 16.40
C PHE A 298 -22.28 -8.20 15.03
N ALA A 299 -21.37 -8.18 14.06
CA ALA A 299 -21.65 -7.64 12.74
C ALA A 299 -22.44 -8.59 11.83
N CYS A 300 -22.16 -9.90 11.90
CA CYS A 300 -22.82 -10.91 11.09
C CYS A 300 -23.16 -12.17 11.93
N PRO A 301 -24.31 -12.18 12.63
CA PRO A 301 -24.75 -13.33 13.42
C PRO A 301 -25.05 -14.61 12.61
N GLU A 302 -25.27 -14.46 11.30
CA GLU A 302 -25.51 -15.56 10.36
C GLU A 302 -24.25 -16.41 10.14
N SER A 303 -23.06 -15.82 10.30
CA SER A 303 -21.78 -16.52 10.17
C SER A 303 -21.63 -17.71 11.14
N LEU A 304 -22.36 -17.72 12.27
CA LEU A 304 -22.36 -18.82 13.24
C LEU A 304 -22.95 -20.13 12.70
N GLU A 305 -23.86 -20.05 11.74
CA GLU A 305 -24.56 -21.21 11.17
C GLU A 305 -23.79 -21.84 9.99
N LYS A 306 -22.71 -21.19 9.54
CA LYS A 306 -21.87 -21.70 8.46
C LYS A 306 -21.02 -22.87 8.96
N MET A 307 -21.21 -24.01 8.30
CA MET A 307 -20.45 -25.24 8.55
C MET A 307 -19.25 -25.32 7.60
N THR A 308 -18.19 -26.02 8.03
CA THR A 308 -17.04 -26.31 7.17
C THR A 308 -17.38 -27.40 6.14
N PHE A 309 -16.46 -27.66 5.21
CA PHE A 309 -16.59 -28.79 4.28
C PHE A 309 -16.68 -30.17 4.96
N LEU A 310 -16.25 -30.28 6.23
CA LEU A 310 -16.37 -31.48 7.06
C LEU A 310 -17.66 -31.53 7.90
N ASN A 311 -18.62 -30.65 7.59
CA ASN A 311 -19.85 -30.44 8.37
C ASN A 311 -19.59 -30.04 9.83
N GLU A 312 -18.48 -29.35 10.10
CA GLU A 312 -18.11 -28.94 11.45
C GLU A 312 -18.68 -27.55 11.76
N THR A 313 -19.27 -27.40 12.94
CA THR A 313 -19.64 -26.08 13.47
C THR A 313 -18.43 -25.34 14.04
N VAL A 314 -18.55 -24.04 14.28
CA VAL A 314 -17.52 -23.24 14.96
C VAL A 314 -17.11 -23.83 16.32
N PHE A 315 -18.00 -24.54 17.00
CA PHE A 315 -17.70 -25.23 18.26
C PHE A 315 -16.83 -26.46 18.07
N HIS A 316 -17.05 -27.22 17.00
CA HIS A 316 -16.18 -28.34 16.63
C HIS A 316 -14.76 -27.83 16.35
N LEU A 317 -14.62 -26.73 15.61
CA LEU A 317 -13.32 -26.11 15.33
C LEU A 317 -12.60 -25.63 16.61
N ALA A 318 -13.32 -24.92 17.50
CA ALA A 318 -12.77 -24.47 18.77
C ALA A 318 -12.33 -25.66 19.65
N ALA A 319 -13.12 -26.74 19.68
CA ALA A 319 -12.82 -27.95 20.44
C ALA A 319 -11.68 -28.77 19.81
N LYS A 320 -11.57 -28.86 18.49
CA LYS A 320 -10.47 -29.58 17.81
C LYS A 320 -9.13 -28.87 18.02
N ASN A 321 -9.12 -27.54 18.03
CA ASN A 321 -7.90 -26.73 18.14
C ASN A 321 -7.57 -26.28 19.57
N CYS A 322 -8.26 -26.80 20.58
CA CYS A 322 -8.02 -26.48 21.98
C CYS A 322 -8.16 -24.99 22.35
N GLN A 323 -9.06 -24.28 21.69
CA GLN A 323 -9.25 -22.83 21.88
C GLN A 323 -10.32 -22.56 22.94
N SER A 324 -9.97 -22.68 24.22
CA SER A 324 -10.90 -22.50 25.36
C SER A 324 -11.57 -21.14 25.39
N ASP A 325 -10.81 -20.08 25.14
CA ASP A 325 -11.30 -18.70 25.23
C ASP A 325 -12.27 -18.38 24.11
N ALA A 326 -11.97 -18.83 22.88
CA ALA A 326 -12.88 -18.77 21.75
C ALA A 326 -14.17 -19.57 22.02
N PHE A 327 -14.05 -20.77 22.59
CA PHE A 327 -15.20 -21.61 22.94
C PHE A 327 -16.12 -20.93 23.96
N GLN A 328 -15.56 -20.32 25.01
CA GLN A 328 -16.34 -19.60 26.01
C GLN A 328 -17.06 -18.38 25.41
N VAL A 329 -16.37 -17.60 24.58
CA VAL A 329 -16.98 -16.45 23.89
C VAL A 329 -18.10 -16.89 22.97
N LEU A 330 -17.88 -17.93 22.16
CA LEU A 330 -18.92 -18.48 21.29
C LEU A 330 -20.13 -18.94 22.09
N LEU A 331 -19.93 -19.62 23.22
CA LEU A 331 -21.03 -20.07 24.09
C LEU A 331 -21.82 -18.89 24.69
N GLU A 332 -21.15 -17.81 25.07
CA GLU A 332 -21.81 -16.59 25.55
C GLU A 332 -22.63 -15.91 24.45
N GLU A 333 -22.07 -15.77 23.24
CA GLU A 333 -22.78 -15.12 22.14
C GLU A 333 -23.93 -15.97 21.59
N THR A 334 -23.78 -17.30 21.48
CA THR A 334 -24.89 -18.17 21.03
C THR A 334 -26.00 -18.28 22.06
N LYS A 335 -25.69 -18.16 23.37
CA LYS A 335 -26.70 -18.02 24.44
C LYS A 335 -27.53 -16.75 24.24
N LYS A 336 -26.90 -15.62 23.91
CA LYS A 336 -27.63 -14.37 23.64
C LYS A 336 -28.51 -14.46 22.40
N LEU A 337 -28.04 -15.17 21.37
CA LEU A 337 -28.72 -15.30 20.07
C LEU A 337 -29.68 -16.50 19.98
N ASN A 338 -29.85 -17.27 21.07
CA ASN A 338 -30.64 -18.52 21.10
C ASN A 338 -30.22 -19.59 20.06
N LYS A 339 -28.93 -19.66 19.71
CA LYS A 339 -28.38 -20.62 18.72
C LYS A 339 -27.63 -21.80 19.36
N GLN A 340 -28.12 -22.31 20.50
CA GLN A 340 -27.45 -23.39 21.24
C GLN A 340 -27.52 -24.75 20.53
N HIS A 341 -28.44 -24.92 19.59
CA HIS A 341 -28.57 -26.15 18.77
C HIS A 341 -27.26 -26.51 18.04
N LEU A 342 -26.40 -25.52 17.74
CA LEU A 342 -25.09 -25.72 17.10
C LEU A 342 -24.09 -26.58 17.91
N LEU A 343 -24.38 -26.86 19.19
CA LEU A 343 -23.60 -27.76 20.04
C LEU A 343 -23.99 -29.24 19.85
N GLU A 344 -25.21 -29.48 19.37
CA GLU A 344 -25.80 -30.81 19.20
C GLU A 344 -25.61 -31.36 17.77
N GLU A 345 -25.22 -30.50 16.83
CA GLU A 345 -24.88 -30.88 15.46
C GLU A 345 -23.73 -31.91 15.42
N GLU A 346 -23.79 -32.80 14.44
CA GLU A 346 -22.80 -33.84 14.20
C GLU A 346 -21.89 -33.47 13.03
N ASP A 347 -20.57 -33.69 13.19
CA ASP A 347 -19.62 -33.59 12.08
C ASP A 347 -19.75 -34.77 11.09
N HIS A 348 -18.98 -34.78 10.00
CA HIS A 348 -19.05 -35.86 9.00
C HIS A 348 -18.79 -37.28 9.56
N GLN A 349 -18.21 -37.39 10.76
CA GLN A 349 -17.92 -38.66 11.43
C GLN A 349 -19.02 -39.05 12.43
N GLY A 350 -20.09 -38.26 12.55
CA GLY A 350 -21.13 -38.44 13.55
C GLY A 350 -20.74 -37.97 14.95
N ASN A 351 -19.63 -37.22 15.09
CA ASN A 351 -19.19 -36.73 16.39
C ASN A 351 -19.85 -35.39 16.70
N THR A 352 -20.51 -35.30 17.85
CA THR A 352 -20.91 -34.01 18.41
C THR A 352 -19.72 -33.30 19.07
N VAL A 353 -19.87 -32.01 19.36
CA VAL A 353 -18.88 -31.20 20.10
C VAL A 353 -18.45 -31.86 21.41
N LEU A 354 -19.36 -32.56 22.09
CA LEU A 354 -19.06 -33.29 23.34
C LEU A 354 -18.08 -34.44 23.12
N HIS A 355 -18.22 -35.19 22.02
CA HIS A 355 -17.30 -36.30 21.71
C HIS A 355 -15.86 -35.79 21.49
N ILE A 356 -15.71 -34.64 20.83
CA ILE A 356 -14.40 -34.02 20.58
C ILE A 356 -13.81 -33.44 21.87
N THR A 357 -14.61 -32.72 22.66
CA THR A 357 -14.14 -32.08 23.90
C THR A 357 -13.70 -33.09 24.96
N VAL A 358 -14.36 -34.25 25.04
CA VAL A 358 -13.96 -35.38 25.89
C VAL A 358 -12.65 -36.00 25.39
N SER A 359 -12.48 -36.14 24.08
CA SER A 359 -11.26 -36.71 23.49
C SER A 359 -10.04 -35.78 23.67
N ASN A 360 -10.23 -34.46 23.62
CA ASN A 360 -9.17 -33.45 23.72
C ASN A 360 -8.91 -32.92 25.15
N GLN A 361 -9.58 -33.45 26.18
CA GLN A 361 -9.46 -33.02 27.59
C GLN A 361 -9.70 -31.51 27.84
N LEU A 362 -10.44 -30.84 26.96
CA LEU A 362 -10.65 -29.38 27.02
C LEU A 362 -11.59 -28.93 28.13
N ILE A 363 -12.36 -29.85 28.70
CA ILE A 363 -13.21 -29.60 29.85
C ILE A 363 -12.70 -30.52 30.96
N ARG A 364 -12.00 -29.94 31.94
CA ARG A 364 -11.99 -30.54 33.28
C ARG A 364 -13.42 -30.44 33.79
N VAL A 365 -14.15 -31.54 33.67
CA VAL A 365 -15.41 -31.73 34.37
C VAL A 365 -15.05 -31.70 35.86
N ASN A 366 -15.37 -30.59 36.52
CA ASN A 366 -15.44 -30.52 37.98
C ASN A 366 -16.89 -30.76 38.41
#